data_AF-A0A6J8D4H1-F1
#
_entry.id   AF-A0A6J8D4H1-F1
#
_cell.length_a   1.000
_cell.length_b   1.000
_cell.length_c   1.000
_cell.angle_alpha   90.00
_cell.angle_beta   90.00
_cell.angle_gamma   90.00
#
_symmetry.space_group_name_H-M   'P 1'
#
loop_
_entity.id
_entity.type
_entity.pdbx_description
1 polymer ?
#
loop_
_entity_poly.entity_id
_entity_poly.type
_entity_poly.pdbx_seq_one_letter_code
_entity_poly.pdbx_strand_id
1 'polypeptide(L)'
;MSSDNTSTKLKDENDRLSRERNSARIELQRVLREKEEYYQNNNTEQVLAREELQGKEREKSELVALFKDKEDKNLQEIKLYEKKIETLTLRCTDDNDKRRQSEYAIETLKARRKDDNDKLQRFEHEIDTLKSRNRDDNDKMRQMECEIETLKSRLTREKSNQYSPYEVLQNKNDLETCKHQKKALEDERNKLQKENIKLENELQSLNSKLEQFDDSAKNISNLKKQIKDLEEGCNKETADRMSSDKTSTKLKDENDRLRRERNSARIELQRVLREKEEYYQNITIKQVLAREELQSKKREKSELVALFKDKEDKDLQKIKLYEKKIETLKSRRKDDNDKLQRLEHEIDTLKSRNRDDNDNMRQMEREIETLKSRLTGEKANQYSAYEVLQNKNDLETCKHQKKVLEDERNKLQKENIELENELQSLEQFDDSAKNISHLKKQIKDLEEGIRNPSIARQTIDHEDAYNQLQPGEWRQRRQMTDCDHTHGRNAVTKAGVRQRDYLKHFFNSPAGSIDCQENMI
;
A
#
# COMPACT_ATOMS: atom_id res chain seq x y z
N MET A 1 103.80 92.18 -65.86
CA MET A 1 103.15 90.89 -66.21
C MET A 1 103.30 89.95 -65.03
N SER A 2 102.22 89.28 -64.61
CA SER A 2 102.15 88.30 -63.48
C SER A 2 101.59 88.79 -62.14
N SER A 3 100.45 89.50 -62.12
CA SER A 3 99.68 89.73 -60.87
C SER A 3 98.16 89.52 -60.98
N ASP A 4 97.61 89.15 -62.13
CA ASP A 4 96.15 89.12 -62.35
C ASP A 4 95.50 87.73 -62.25
N ASN A 5 96.25 86.69 -61.85
CA ASN A 5 95.76 85.30 -61.81
C ASN A 5 95.33 84.80 -60.41
N THR A 6 95.37 85.64 -59.37
CA THR A 6 94.98 85.28 -58.00
C THR A 6 93.58 85.77 -57.60
N SER A 7 93.08 86.83 -58.25
CA SER A 7 91.74 87.40 -57.97
C SER A 7 90.59 86.55 -58.55
N THR A 8 90.79 85.97 -59.74
CA THR A 8 89.83 85.04 -60.36
C THR A 8 89.76 83.71 -59.60
N LYS A 9 90.90 83.17 -59.15
CA LYS A 9 90.93 81.95 -58.33
C LYS A 9 90.20 82.11 -56.99
N LEU A 10 90.38 83.23 -56.29
CA LEU A 10 89.66 83.48 -55.03
C LEU A 10 88.16 83.68 -55.23
N LYS A 11 87.73 84.24 -56.36
CA LYS A 11 86.31 84.41 -56.69
C LYS A 11 85.65 83.09 -57.07
N ASP A 12 86.31 82.28 -57.90
CA ASP A 12 85.83 80.95 -58.29
C ASP A 12 85.79 79.99 -57.09
N GLU A 13 86.74 80.10 -56.17
CA GLU A 13 86.79 79.30 -54.96
C GLU A 13 85.74 79.75 -53.93
N ASN A 14 85.47 81.06 -53.82
CA ASN A 14 84.37 81.56 -52.99
C ASN A 14 83.00 81.20 -53.56
N ASP A 15 82.82 81.21 -54.89
CA ASP A 15 81.60 80.75 -55.55
C ASP A 15 81.43 79.23 -55.44
N ARG A 16 82.52 78.46 -55.49
CA ARG A 16 82.51 77.02 -55.22
C ARG A 16 82.12 76.74 -53.77
N LEU A 17 82.74 77.41 -52.80
CA LEU A 17 82.41 77.28 -51.38
C LEU A 17 80.97 77.73 -51.09
N SER A 18 80.47 78.77 -51.77
CA SER A 18 79.08 79.22 -51.64
C SER A 18 78.09 78.21 -52.22
N ARG A 19 78.43 77.53 -53.34
CA ARG A 19 77.66 76.41 -53.88
C ARG A 19 77.71 75.17 -52.98
N GLU A 20 78.88 74.80 -52.46
CA GLU A 20 79.03 73.70 -51.50
C GLU A 20 78.25 73.99 -50.20
N ARG A 21 78.28 75.24 -49.71
CA ARG A 21 77.54 75.65 -48.51
C ARG A 21 76.03 75.67 -48.72
N ASN A 22 75.56 76.09 -49.89
CA ASN A 22 74.14 75.99 -50.26
C ASN A 22 73.70 74.54 -50.50
N SER A 23 74.54 73.71 -51.11
CA SER A 23 74.28 72.28 -51.29
C SER A 23 74.20 71.56 -49.95
N ALA A 24 75.16 71.81 -49.04
CA ALA A 24 75.13 71.27 -47.68
C ALA A 24 73.91 71.76 -46.89
N ARG A 25 73.48 73.01 -47.09
CA ARG A 25 72.25 73.55 -46.46
C ARG A 25 70.99 72.88 -46.98
N ILE A 26 70.90 72.64 -48.29
CA ILE A 26 69.78 71.91 -48.92
C ILE A 26 69.74 70.48 -48.40
N GLU A 27 70.90 69.81 -48.33
CA GLU A 27 70.99 68.43 -47.84
C GLU A 27 70.63 68.36 -46.36
N LEU A 28 71.10 69.30 -45.53
CA LEU A 28 70.70 69.39 -44.12
C LEU A 28 69.19 69.61 -43.96
N GLN A 29 68.58 70.48 -44.78
CA GLN A 29 67.13 70.69 -44.77
C GLN A 29 66.34 69.48 -45.25
N ARG A 30 66.88 68.69 -46.18
CA ARG A 30 66.30 67.43 -46.63
C ARG A 30 66.35 66.39 -45.51
N VAL A 31 67.52 66.18 -44.90
CA VAL A 31 67.69 65.24 -43.77
C VAL A 31 66.81 65.62 -42.59
N LEU A 32 66.70 66.92 -42.26
CA LEU A 32 65.80 67.38 -41.19
C LEU A 32 64.33 67.08 -41.52
N ARG A 33 63.89 67.29 -42.77
CA ARG A 33 62.54 66.94 -43.22
C ARG A 33 62.29 65.43 -43.18
N GLU A 34 63.22 64.62 -43.68
CA GLU A 34 63.14 63.16 -43.60
C GLU A 34 63.06 62.68 -42.13
N LYS A 35 63.78 63.34 -41.22
CA LYS A 35 63.73 63.05 -39.79
C LYS A 35 62.40 63.46 -39.15
N GLU A 36 61.86 64.62 -39.52
CA GLU A 36 60.52 65.06 -39.09
C GLU A 36 59.42 64.13 -39.61
N GLU A 37 59.46 63.74 -40.89
CA GLU A 37 58.53 62.75 -41.46
C GLU A 37 58.65 61.40 -40.76
N TYR A 38 59.87 60.94 -40.44
CA TYR A 38 60.07 59.72 -39.68
C TYR A 38 59.43 59.80 -38.29
N TYR A 39 59.62 60.89 -37.55
CA TYR A 39 59.01 61.06 -36.23
C TYR A 39 57.48 61.21 -36.30
N GLN A 40 56.98 61.94 -37.30
CA GLN A 40 55.54 62.05 -37.56
C GLN A 40 54.95 60.66 -37.83
N ASN A 41 55.50 59.91 -38.79
CA ASN A 41 55.03 58.57 -39.14
C ASN A 41 55.09 57.58 -37.97
N ASN A 42 56.18 57.59 -37.18
CA ASN A 42 56.31 56.74 -36.01
C ASN A 42 55.28 57.12 -34.92
N ASN A 43 55.00 58.41 -34.75
CA ASN A 43 53.94 58.86 -33.85
C ASN A 43 52.55 58.43 -34.35
N THR A 44 52.29 58.51 -35.66
CA THR A 44 51.03 58.04 -36.26
C THR A 44 50.85 56.53 -36.09
N GLU A 45 51.89 55.73 -36.34
CA GLU A 45 51.86 54.28 -36.09
C GLU A 45 51.61 53.95 -34.62
N GLN A 46 52.22 54.68 -33.68
CA GLN A 46 51.97 54.51 -32.25
C GLN A 46 50.54 54.88 -31.85
N VAL A 47 49.97 55.95 -32.43
CA VAL A 47 48.57 56.33 -32.19
C VAL A 47 47.62 55.28 -32.73
N LEU A 48 47.82 54.80 -33.96
CA LEU A 48 47.00 53.74 -34.55
C LEU A 48 47.09 52.44 -33.74
N ALA A 49 48.29 52.06 -33.27
CA ALA A 49 48.47 50.88 -32.42
C ALA A 49 47.75 51.02 -31.07
N ARG A 50 47.74 52.22 -30.47
CA ARG A 50 46.99 52.52 -29.24
C ARG A 50 45.48 52.48 -29.47
N GLU A 51 45.00 53.02 -30.58
CA GLU A 51 43.58 52.98 -30.94
C GLU A 51 43.12 51.54 -31.21
N GLU A 52 43.93 50.73 -31.89
CA GLU A 52 43.63 49.31 -32.12
C GLU A 52 43.60 48.52 -30.80
N LEU A 53 44.54 48.79 -29.88
CA LEU A 53 44.54 48.20 -28.53
C LEU A 53 43.30 48.62 -27.74
N GLN A 54 42.94 49.90 -27.73
CA GLN A 54 41.72 50.37 -27.08
C GLN A 54 40.46 49.76 -27.70
N GLY A 55 40.43 49.59 -29.03
CA GLY A 55 39.34 48.89 -29.72
C GLY A 55 39.18 47.46 -29.22
N LYS A 56 40.29 46.70 -29.16
CA LYS A 56 40.30 45.32 -28.63
C LYS A 56 39.92 45.26 -27.15
N GLU A 57 40.32 46.23 -26.34
CA GLU A 57 39.91 46.33 -24.93
C GLU A 57 38.41 46.62 -24.77
N ARG A 58 37.83 47.45 -25.64
CA ARG A 58 36.38 47.70 -25.67
C ARG A 58 35.63 46.44 -26.09
N GLU A 59 36.04 45.76 -27.16
CA GLU A 59 35.44 44.49 -27.58
C GLU A 59 35.49 43.43 -26.48
N LYS A 60 36.64 43.31 -25.80
CA LYS A 60 36.79 42.42 -24.63
C LYS A 60 35.82 42.79 -23.52
N SER A 61 35.68 44.09 -23.22
CA SER A 61 34.77 44.56 -22.17
C SER A 61 33.30 44.32 -22.52
N GLU A 62 32.90 44.51 -23.78
CA GLU A 62 31.55 44.22 -24.28
C GLU A 62 31.22 42.72 -24.23
N LEU A 63 32.16 41.86 -24.63
CA LEU A 63 31.99 40.41 -24.52
C LEU A 63 31.82 39.97 -23.07
N VAL A 64 32.63 40.52 -22.16
CA VAL A 64 32.53 40.22 -20.71
C VAL A 64 31.18 40.65 -20.15
N ALA A 65 30.68 41.83 -20.54
CA ALA A 65 29.36 42.30 -20.14
C ALA A 65 28.25 41.37 -20.65
N LEU A 66 28.27 41.00 -21.93
CA LEU A 66 27.29 40.09 -22.54
C LEU A 66 27.25 38.72 -21.85
N PHE A 67 28.42 38.15 -21.53
CA PHE A 67 28.46 36.88 -20.81
C PHE A 67 27.96 37.01 -19.37
N LYS A 68 28.29 38.09 -18.67
CA LYS A 68 27.82 38.33 -17.30
C LYS A 68 26.30 38.47 -17.25
N ASP A 69 25.72 39.21 -18.18
CA ASP A 69 24.26 39.32 -18.32
C ASP A 69 23.60 37.97 -18.57
N LYS A 70 24.24 37.09 -19.35
CA LYS A 70 23.73 35.73 -19.59
C LYS A 70 23.85 34.83 -18.35
N GLU A 71 24.97 34.91 -17.63
CA GLU A 71 25.17 34.21 -16.36
C GLU A 71 24.13 34.65 -15.32
N ASP A 72 23.90 35.95 -15.18
CA ASP A 72 22.92 36.52 -14.25
C ASP A 72 21.48 36.08 -14.60
N LYS A 73 21.12 36.03 -15.88
CA LYS A 73 19.82 35.50 -16.34
C LYS A 73 19.66 34.02 -16.00
N ASN A 74 20.66 33.19 -16.31
CA ASN A 74 20.62 31.76 -15.97
C ASN A 74 20.52 31.55 -14.44
N LEU A 75 21.23 32.37 -13.65
CA LEU A 75 21.19 32.30 -12.19
C LEU A 75 19.83 32.72 -11.62
N GLN A 76 19.19 33.74 -12.18
CA GLN A 76 17.84 34.14 -11.81
C GLN A 76 16.81 33.05 -12.12
N GLU A 77 16.95 32.39 -13.27
CA GLU A 77 16.09 31.28 -13.68
C GLU A 77 16.25 30.06 -12.75
N ILE A 78 17.49 29.70 -12.38
CA ILE A 78 17.77 28.67 -11.38
C ILE A 78 17.08 28.99 -10.04
N LYS A 79 17.26 30.22 -9.52
CA LYS A 79 16.62 30.65 -8.26
C LYS A 79 15.09 30.59 -8.32
N LEU A 80 14.49 30.89 -9.47
CA LEU A 80 13.06 30.79 -9.67
C LEU A 80 12.59 29.32 -9.61
N TYR A 81 13.31 28.41 -10.24
CA TYR A 81 13.01 26.98 -10.19
C TYR A 81 13.20 26.39 -8.79
N GLU A 82 14.27 26.76 -8.08
CA GLU A 82 14.50 26.36 -6.68
C GLU A 82 13.32 26.77 -5.78
N LYS A 83 12.84 28.01 -5.91
CA LYS A 83 11.67 28.50 -5.16
C LYS A 83 10.38 27.74 -5.51
N LYS A 84 10.20 27.34 -6.78
CA LYS A 84 9.06 26.51 -7.20
C LYS A 84 9.14 25.11 -6.60
N ILE A 85 10.31 24.48 -6.60
CA ILE A 85 10.55 23.18 -5.95
C ILE A 85 10.25 23.27 -4.45
N GLU A 86 10.71 24.31 -3.77
CA GLU A 86 10.40 24.54 -2.34
C GLU A 86 8.89 24.64 -2.09
N THR A 87 8.18 25.40 -2.93
CA THR A 87 6.72 25.54 -2.83
C THR A 87 5.98 24.21 -3.07
N LEU A 88 6.41 23.42 -4.05
CA LEU A 88 5.85 22.08 -4.31
C LEU A 88 6.17 21.11 -3.16
N THR A 89 7.36 21.20 -2.58
CA THR A 89 7.76 20.38 -1.43
C THR A 89 6.84 20.62 -0.24
N LEU A 90 6.57 21.89 0.09
CA LEU A 90 5.64 22.26 1.16
C LEU A 90 4.21 21.76 0.89
N ARG A 91 3.75 21.85 -0.37
CA ARG A 91 2.43 21.31 -0.75
C ARG A 91 2.37 19.78 -0.59
N CYS A 92 3.41 19.07 -1.02
CA CYS A 92 3.52 17.62 -0.85
C CYS A 92 3.53 17.22 0.63
N THR A 93 4.17 18.00 1.51
CA THR A 93 4.13 17.73 2.96
C THR A 93 2.72 17.93 3.54
N ASP A 94 2.04 19.03 3.20
CA ASP A 94 0.69 19.31 3.66
C ASP A 94 -0.31 18.23 3.19
N ASP A 95 -0.23 17.82 1.93
CA ASP A 95 -1.10 16.80 1.37
C ASP A 95 -0.81 15.40 1.94
N ASN A 96 0.44 15.11 2.32
CA ASN A 96 0.78 13.89 3.07
C ASN A 96 0.21 13.89 4.49
N ASP A 97 0.20 15.04 5.17
CA ASP A 97 -0.40 15.14 6.51
C ASP A 97 -1.92 15.01 6.46
N LYS A 98 -2.58 15.61 5.47
CA LYS A 98 -4.01 15.36 5.20
C LYS A 98 -4.28 13.88 4.91
N ARG A 99 -3.43 13.24 4.10
CA ARG A 99 -3.55 11.80 3.80
C ARG A 99 -3.49 10.98 5.08
N ARG A 100 -2.53 11.25 5.98
CA ARG A 100 -2.40 10.56 7.28
C ARG A 100 -3.63 10.77 8.17
N GLN A 101 -4.19 11.98 8.21
CA GLN A 101 -5.41 12.26 8.97
C GLN A 101 -6.60 11.46 8.42
N SER A 102 -6.75 11.40 7.09
CA SER A 102 -7.79 10.58 6.45
C SER A 102 -7.59 9.08 6.67
N GLU A 103 -6.35 8.59 6.63
CA GLU A 103 -6.00 7.19 6.97
C GLU A 103 -6.42 6.85 8.41
N TYR A 104 -6.13 7.73 9.38
CA TYR A 104 -6.55 7.55 10.78
C TYR A 104 -8.09 7.57 10.94
N ALA A 105 -8.77 8.46 10.22
CA ALA A 105 -10.23 8.51 10.21
C ALA A 105 -10.86 7.24 9.64
N ILE A 106 -10.29 6.69 8.56
CA ILE A 106 -10.72 5.40 7.98
C ILE A 106 -10.57 4.27 9.00
N GLU A 107 -9.44 4.20 9.70
CA GLU A 107 -9.20 3.13 10.69
C GLU A 107 -10.18 3.22 11.86
N THR A 108 -10.48 4.43 12.33
CA THR A 108 -11.48 4.68 13.36
C THR A 108 -12.89 4.25 12.92
N LEU A 109 -13.28 4.56 11.67
CA LEU A 109 -14.56 4.15 11.10
C LEU A 109 -14.65 2.63 10.92
N LYS A 110 -13.56 1.96 10.53
CA LYS A 110 -13.49 0.48 10.45
C LYS A 110 -13.71 -0.16 11.81
N ALA A 111 -13.05 0.35 12.86
CA ALA A 111 -13.23 -0.14 14.23
C ALA A 111 -14.67 0.03 14.72
N ARG A 112 -15.27 1.20 14.48
CA ARG A 112 -16.67 1.49 14.81
C ARG A 112 -17.65 0.56 14.06
N ARG A 113 -17.43 0.34 12.77
CA ARG A 113 -18.24 -0.59 11.96
C ARG A 113 -18.15 -2.03 12.47
N LYS A 114 -16.98 -2.45 12.95
CA LYS A 114 -16.79 -3.77 13.56
C LYS A 114 -17.61 -3.90 14.85
N ASP A 115 -17.51 -2.94 15.76
CA ASP A 115 -18.30 -2.92 17.01
C ASP A 115 -19.82 -2.90 16.74
N ASP A 116 -20.26 -2.10 15.76
CA ASP A 116 -21.68 -2.05 15.37
C ASP A 116 -22.16 -3.40 14.77
N ASN A 117 -21.30 -4.11 14.00
CA ASN A 117 -21.60 -5.46 13.51
C ASN A 117 -21.69 -6.49 14.64
N ASP A 118 -20.78 -6.44 15.62
CA ASP A 118 -20.80 -7.35 16.77
C ASP A 118 -22.07 -7.14 17.61
N LYS A 119 -22.53 -5.89 17.77
CA LYS A 119 -23.82 -5.57 18.42
C LYS A 119 -25.01 -6.08 17.62
N LEU A 120 -25.00 -5.93 16.29
CA LEU A 120 -26.06 -6.46 15.43
C LEU A 120 -26.22 -7.97 15.60
N GLN A 121 -25.11 -8.73 15.55
CA GLN A 121 -25.13 -10.18 15.75
C GLN A 121 -25.69 -10.58 17.12
N ARG A 122 -25.33 -9.84 18.19
CA ARG A 122 -25.89 -10.09 19.53
C ARG A 122 -27.40 -9.86 19.59
N PHE A 123 -27.90 -8.78 18.98
CA PHE A 123 -29.35 -8.53 18.93
C PHE A 123 -30.10 -9.56 18.09
N GLU A 124 -29.54 -9.99 16.96
CA GLU A 124 -30.11 -11.06 16.13
C GLU A 124 -30.23 -12.37 16.93
N HIS A 125 -29.17 -12.76 17.64
CA HIS A 125 -29.19 -13.95 18.50
C HIS A 125 -30.21 -13.85 19.64
N GLU A 126 -30.37 -12.67 20.25
CA GLU A 126 -31.35 -12.46 21.31
C GLU A 126 -32.79 -12.54 20.78
N ILE A 127 -33.05 -11.99 19.59
CA ILE A 127 -34.36 -12.14 18.92
C ILE A 127 -34.66 -13.62 18.63
N ASP A 128 -33.70 -14.38 18.14
CA ASP A 128 -33.89 -15.81 17.87
C ASP A 128 -34.17 -16.61 19.14
N THR A 129 -33.49 -16.27 20.23
CA THR A 129 -33.72 -16.87 21.55
C THR A 129 -35.14 -16.58 22.06
N LEU A 130 -35.61 -15.34 21.93
CA LEU A 130 -36.99 -14.97 22.30
C LEU A 130 -38.02 -15.69 21.43
N LYS A 131 -37.79 -15.76 20.12
CA LYS A 131 -38.65 -16.52 19.19
C LYS A 131 -38.70 -18.01 19.50
N SER A 132 -37.60 -18.60 19.99
CA SER A 132 -37.60 -20.01 20.44
C SER A 132 -38.45 -20.18 21.70
N ARG A 133 -38.29 -19.31 22.70
CA ARG A 133 -39.08 -19.35 23.94
C ARG A 133 -40.58 -19.20 23.68
N ASN A 134 -40.97 -18.30 22.77
CA ASN A 134 -42.37 -18.14 22.38
C ASN A 134 -42.92 -19.38 21.67
N ARG A 135 -42.10 -20.12 20.92
CA ARG A 135 -42.52 -21.40 20.33
C ARG A 135 -42.76 -22.45 21.41
N ASP A 136 -41.85 -22.58 22.37
CA ASP A 136 -41.99 -23.53 23.48
C ASP A 136 -43.23 -23.24 24.34
N ASP A 137 -43.50 -21.96 24.64
CA ASP A 137 -44.67 -21.57 25.42
C ASP A 137 -45.97 -21.81 24.64
N ASN A 138 -45.99 -21.59 23.32
CA ASN A 138 -47.11 -21.94 22.45
C ASN A 138 -47.40 -23.44 22.41
N ASP A 139 -46.35 -24.27 22.39
CA ASP A 139 -46.51 -25.73 22.41
C ASP A 139 -47.08 -26.21 23.76
N LYS A 140 -46.66 -25.62 24.88
CA LYS A 140 -47.28 -25.87 26.20
C LYS A 140 -48.75 -25.47 26.24
N MET A 141 -49.13 -24.33 25.65
CA MET A 141 -50.53 -23.92 25.55
C MET A 141 -51.35 -24.93 24.75
N ARG A 142 -50.84 -25.40 23.61
CA ARG A 142 -51.49 -26.45 22.80
C ARG A 142 -51.65 -27.76 23.57
N GLN A 143 -50.66 -28.16 24.35
CA GLN A 143 -50.76 -29.36 25.19
C GLN A 143 -51.91 -29.25 26.21
N MET A 144 -52.02 -28.12 26.91
CA MET A 144 -53.12 -27.88 27.85
C MET A 144 -54.49 -27.86 27.16
N GLU A 145 -54.56 -27.37 25.92
CA GLU A 145 -55.78 -27.42 25.11
C GLU A 145 -56.23 -28.85 24.82
N CYS A 146 -55.28 -29.72 24.45
CA CYS A 146 -55.56 -31.13 24.25
C CYS A 146 -56.02 -31.85 25.53
N GLU A 147 -55.44 -31.49 26.69
CA GLU A 147 -55.83 -32.02 28.00
C GLU A 147 -57.27 -31.61 28.35
N ILE A 148 -57.62 -30.32 28.17
CA ILE A 148 -58.97 -29.82 28.39
C ILE A 148 -59.98 -30.49 27.47
N GLU A 149 -59.64 -30.67 26.20
CA GLU A 149 -60.55 -31.32 25.27
C GLU A 149 -60.78 -32.79 25.64
N THR A 150 -59.73 -33.49 26.08
CA THR A 150 -59.83 -34.84 26.63
C THR A 150 -60.75 -34.90 27.85
N LEU A 151 -60.63 -33.94 28.79
CA LEU A 151 -61.49 -33.86 29.98
C LEU A 151 -62.95 -33.56 29.61
N LYS A 152 -63.20 -32.68 28.63
CA LYS A 152 -64.55 -32.45 28.11
C LYS A 152 -65.17 -33.72 27.55
N SER A 153 -64.44 -34.48 26.73
CA SER A 153 -64.94 -35.75 26.17
C SER A 153 -65.29 -36.76 27.25
N ARG A 154 -64.46 -36.87 28.31
CA ARG A 154 -64.74 -37.71 29.48
C ARG A 154 -66.03 -37.28 30.18
N LEU A 155 -66.20 -35.99 30.46
CA LEU A 155 -67.40 -35.45 31.08
C LEU A 155 -68.66 -35.72 30.23
N THR A 156 -68.57 -35.61 28.90
CA THR A 156 -69.67 -35.91 27.99
C THR A 156 -70.06 -37.39 28.05
N ARG A 157 -69.08 -38.31 28.10
CA ARG A 157 -69.34 -39.75 28.26
C ARG A 157 -70.01 -40.07 29.61
N GLU A 158 -69.58 -39.43 30.69
CA GLU A 158 -70.19 -39.62 32.00
C GLU A 158 -71.63 -39.07 32.06
N LYS A 159 -71.93 -38.00 31.31
CA LYS A 159 -73.29 -37.49 31.15
C LYS A 159 -74.16 -38.41 30.30
N SER A 160 -73.65 -38.97 29.20
CA SER A 160 -74.43 -39.91 28.37
C SER A 160 -74.77 -41.18 29.15
N ASN A 161 -73.91 -41.62 30.06
CA ASN A 161 -74.18 -42.75 30.94
C ASN A 161 -75.28 -42.48 32.00
N GLN A 162 -75.75 -41.23 32.16
CA GLN A 162 -76.80 -40.84 33.10
C GLN A 162 -78.23 -40.97 32.50
N TYR A 163 -78.36 -41.03 31.17
CA TYR A 163 -79.65 -41.22 30.50
C TYR A 163 -79.95 -42.72 30.34
N SER A 164 -80.93 -43.19 31.10
CA SER A 164 -81.69 -44.47 31.01
C SER A 164 -80.93 -45.78 30.71
N PRO A 165 -80.85 -46.72 31.67
CA PRO A 165 -80.32 -48.08 31.47
C PRO A 165 -81.08 -48.98 30.47
N TYR A 166 -82.17 -48.54 29.84
CA TYR A 166 -82.97 -49.38 28.94
C TYR A 166 -82.66 -49.26 27.43
N GLU A 167 -81.71 -48.41 27.02
CA GLU A 167 -81.28 -48.30 25.61
C GLU A 167 -79.76 -48.36 25.41
N VAL A 168 -79.00 -49.01 26.30
CA VAL A 168 -77.54 -49.19 26.13
C VAL A 168 -77.15 -50.67 26.15
N LEU A 169 -77.91 -51.47 25.39
CA LEU A 169 -77.43 -52.75 24.86
C LEU A 169 -76.91 -52.63 23.41
N GLN A 170 -76.70 -51.40 22.90
CA GLN A 170 -76.27 -51.22 21.50
C GLN A 170 -75.18 -50.17 21.26
N ASN A 171 -74.47 -49.68 22.28
CA ASN A 171 -73.33 -48.77 22.04
C ASN A 171 -72.20 -48.92 23.07
N LYS A 172 -71.72 -50.16 23.24
CA LYS A 172 -70.61 -50.50 24.13
C LYS A 172 -69.22 -50.55 23.45
N ASN A 173 -69.08 -50.15 22.19
CA ASN A 173 -67.84 -50.38 21.42
C ASN A 173 -66.91 -49.18 21.18
N ASP A 174 -67.29 -47.92 21.45
CA ASP A 174 -66.62 -46.82 20.73
C ASP A 174 -65.61 -45.95 21.50
N LEU A 175 -65.34 -46.16 22.79
CA LEU A 175 -64.54 -45.14 23.52
C LEU A 175 -63.50 -45.66 24.53
N GLU A 176 -63.29 -46.96 24.68
CA GLU A 176 -61.91 -47.43 24.97
C GLU A 176 -61.08 -47.61 23.70
N THR A 177 -61.77 -47.46 22.55
CA THR A 177 -61.33 -47.75 21.19
C THR A 177 -60.49 -46.68 20.49
N CYS A 178 -60.03 -45.65 21.19
CA CYS A 178 -59.50 -44.46 20.51
C CYS A 178 -58.08 -44.06 20.90
N LYS A 179 -57.55 -44.55 22.03
CA LYS A 179 -56.20 -44.16 22.49
C LYS A 179 -55.19 -45.31 22.55
N HIS A 180 -55.62 -46.55 22.81
CA HIS A 180 -54.79 -47.74 22.58
C HIS A 180 -54.99 -48.34 21.19
N GLN A 181 -56.19 -48.22 20.64
CA GLN A 181 -56.51 -48.60 19.26
C GLN A 181 -55.88 -47.71 18.18
N LYS A 182 -55.42 -46.48 18.37
CA LYS A 182 -54.72 -45.82 17.25
C LYS A 182 -53.39 -46.51 16.90
N LYS A 183 -52.70 -47.10 17.89
CA LYS A 183 -51.44 -47.82 17.70
C LYS A 183 -51.64 -49.32 17.58
N ALA A 184 -52.59 -49.89 18.33
CA ALA A 184 -52.96 -51.31 18.23
C ALA A 184 -53.90 -51.60 17.04
N LEU A 185 -54.78 -50.69 16.57
CA LEU A 185 -55.53 -50.89 15.30
C LEU A 185 -54.63 -50.81 14.10
N GLU A 186 -53.49 -50.14 14.12
CA GLU A 186 -52.59 -50.20 12.97
C GLU A 186 -52.04 -51.63 12.81
N ASP A 187 -51.66 -52.28 13.91
CA ASP A 187 -51.13 -53.65 13.94
C ASP A 187 -52.25 -54.72 13.86
N GLU A 188 -53.40 -54.48 14.48
CA GLU A 188 -54.57 -55.35 14.51
C GLU A 188 -55.43 -55.20 13.26
N ARG A 189 -55.46 -54.06 12.56
CA ARG A 189 -56.05 -53.93 11.21
C ARG A 189 -55.31 -54.81 10.22
N ASN A 190 -53.99 -54.90 10.31
CA ASN A 190 -53.20 -55.80 9.46
C ASN A 190 -53.45 -57.28 9.80
N LYS A 191 -53.77 -57.60 11.06
CA LYS A 191 -54.12 -58.96 11.51
C LYS A 191 -55.57 -59.32 11.15
N LEU A 192 -56.52 -58.43 11.43
CA LEU A 192 -57.95 -58.53 11.11
C LEU A 192 -58.24 -58.39 9.63
N GLN A 193 -57.37 -57.79 8.82
CA GLN A 193 -57.51 -57.85 7.36
C GLN A 193 -57.19 -59.25 6.84
N LYS A 194 -56.19 -59.93 7.42
CA LYS A 194 -55.93 -61.35 7.15
C LYS A 194 -57.03 -62.26 7.72
N GLU A 195 -57.57 -61.91 8.87
CA GLU A 195 -58.67 -62.63 9.51
C GLU A 195 -60.02 -62.37 8.84
N ASN A 196 -60.26 -61.18 8.27
CA ASN A 196 -61.42 -60.86 7.45
C ASN A 196 -61.36 -61.58 6.11
N ILE A 197 -60.19 -61.68 5.47
CA ILE A 197 -60.05 -62.52 4.27
C ILE A 197 -60.35 -64.00 4.63
N LYS A 198 -59.96 -64.44 5.82
CA LYS A 198 -60.27 -65.79 6.32
C LYS A 198 -61.77 -65.96 6.64
N LEU A 199 -62.39 -64.98 7.31
CA LEU A 199 -63.80 -64.98 7.70
C LEU A 199 -64.73 -64.73 6.51
N GLU A 200 -64.32 -63.99 5.48
CA GLU A 200 -65.06 -63.84 4.21
C GLU A 200 -65.08 -65.18 3.47
N ASN A 201 -63.98 -65.92 3.45
CA ASN A 201 -63.95 -67.29 2.92
C ASN A 201 -64.81 -68.26 3.76
N GLU A 202 -64.83 -68.12 5.09
CA GLU A 202 -65.69 -68.92 5.98
C GLU A 202 -67.18 -68.54 5.86
N LEU A 203 -67.50 -67.25 5.67
CA LEU A 203 -68.86 -66.74 5.41
C LEU A 203 -69.37 -67.18 4.03
N GLN A 204 -68.51 -67.23 3.02
CA GLN A 204 -68.86 -67.76 1.71
C GLN A 204 -69.13 -69.28 1.79
N SER A 205 -68.41 -70.01 2.63
CA SER A 205 -68.69 -71.43 2.94
C SER A 205 -69.98 -71.63 3.74
N LEU A 206 -70.31 -70.73 4.67
CA LEU A 206 -71.54 -70.78 5.47
C LEU A 206 -72.79 -70.40 4.67
N ASN A 207 -72.69 -69.44 3.74
CA ASN A 207 -73.80 -69.10 2.84
C ASN A 207 -74.16 -70.27 1.92
N SER A 208 -73.18 -71.05 1.44
CA SER A 208 -73.44 -72.31 0.72
C SER A 208 -74.09 -73.40 1.59
N LYS A 209 -73.94 -73.34 2.91
CA LYS A 209 -74.64 -74.23 3.86
C LYS A 209 -76.03 -73.71 4.23
N LEU A 210 -76.24 -72.39 4.23
CA LEU A 210 -77.53 -71.77 4.51
C LEU A 210 -78.54 -72.07 3.39
N GLU A 211 -78.10 -72.09 2.12
CA GLU A 211 -78.92 -72.55 0.98
C GLU A 211 -79.39 -74.01 1.14
N GLN A 212 -78.66 -74.87 1.87
CA GLN A 212 -79.10 -76.24 2.18
C GLN A 212 -80.12 -76.31 3.34
N PHE A 213 -80.25 -75.27 4.17
CA PHE A 213 -81.21 -75.21 5.27
C PHE A 213 -82.59 -74.70 4.86
N ASP A 214 -82.69 -73.88 3.81
CA ASP A 214 -83.98 -73.41 3.27
C ASP A 214 -84.82 -74.56 2.67
N ASP A 215 -84.17 -75.64 2.22
CA ASP A 215 -84.85 -76.88 1.83
C ASP A 215 -85.40 -77.68 3.03
N SER A 216 -84.83 -77.50 4.23
CA SER A 216 -85.31 -78.12 5.47
C SER A 216 -86.46 -77.34 6.11
N ALA A 217 -86.52 -76.02 5.94
CA ALA A 217 -87.62 -75.18 6.44
C ALA A 217 -88.97 -75.46 5.75
N LYS A 218 -88.95 -75.89 4.48
CA LYS A 218 -90.14 -76.37 3.75
C LYS A 218 -90.75 -77.64 4.37
N ASN A 219 -89.94 -78.50 5.02
CA ASN A 219 -90.44 -79.71 5.70
C ASN A 219 -91.10 -79.41 7.06
N ILE A 220 -90.71 -78.33 7.75
CA ILE A 220 -91.27 -77.96 9.07
C ILE A 220 -92.66 -77.30 8.93
N SER A 221 -92.91 -76.60 7.82
CA SER A 221 -94.23 -76.02 7.51
C SER A 221 -95.32 -77.09 7.31
N ASN A 222 -94.96 -78.26 6.76
CA ASN A 222 -95.88 -79.39 6.56
C ASN A 222 -96.24 -80.11 7.88
N LEU A 223 -95.34 -80.12 8.87
CA LEU A 223 -95.58 -80.75 10.19
C LEU A 223 -96.46 -79.88 11.11
N LYS A 224 -96.37 -78.55 11.04
CA LYS A 224 -97.23 -77.65 11.83
C LYS A 224 -98.70 -77.72 11.41
N LYS A 225 -98.99 -78.08 10.15
CA LYS A 225 -100.36 -78.29 9.66
C LYS A 225 -101.00 -79.55 10.25
N GLN A 226 -100.22 -80.60 10.51
CA GLN A 226 -100.70 -81.86 11.12
C GLN A 226 -100.98 -81.76 12.63
N ILE A 227 -100.28 -80.87 13.36
CA ILE A 227 -100.49 -80.67 14.81
C ILE A 227 -101.79 -79.90 15.08
N LYS A 228 -102.14 -78.94 14.21
CA LYS A 228 -103.35 -78.14 14.36
C LYS A 228 -104.64 -78.96 14.16
N ASP A 229 -104.60 -79.94 13.27
CA ASP A 229 -105.73 -80.86 13.02
C ASP A 229 -105.96 -81.86 14.19
N LEU A 230 -104.96 -82.05 15.07
CA LEU A 230 -105.06 -82.90 16.28
C LEU A 230 -105.55 -82.13 17.51
N GLU A 231 -105.29 -80.83 17.61
CA GLU A 231 -105.70 -79.98 18.73
C GLU A 231 -107.20 -79.61 18.68
N GLU A 232 -107.83 -79.61 17.50
CA GLU A 232 -109.27 -79.35 17.34
C GLU A 232 -110.15 -80.58 17.67
N GLY A 233 -109.56 -81.75 17.95
CA GLY A 233 -110.26 -82.99 18.29
C GLY A 233 -110.50 -83.25 19.79
N CYS A 234 -110.00 -82.40 20.71
CA CYS A 234 -109.82 -82.80 22.12
C CYS A 234 -110.43 -81.88 23.19
N ASN A 235 -111.56 -81.21 22.95
CA ASN A 235 -112.31 -80.51 24.01
C ASN A 235 -113.84 -80.65 23.89
N LYS A 236 -114.34 -81.81 24.32
CA LYS A 236 -115.69 -82.07 24.86
C LYS A 236 -115.51 -82.92 26.12
N GLU A 237 -116.29 -82.66 27.18
CA GLU A 237 -116.31 -83.30 28.53
C GLU A 237 -115.29 -82.68 29.53
N THR A 238 -115.59 -82.21 30.76
CA THR A 238 -116.58 -82.49 31.83
C THR A 238 -116.42 -81.38 32.91
N ALA A 239 -117.46 -80.71 33.46
CA ALA A 239 -118.44 -81.06 34.51
C ALA A 239 -117.99 -80.90 36.00
N ASP A 240 -118.62 -79.93 36.69
CA ASP A 240 -118.92 -79.69 38.13
C ASP A 240 -118.50 -80.65 39.28
N ARG A 241 -118.18 -80.08 40.48
CA ARG A 241 -118.95 -80.21 41.77
C ARG A 241 -118.21 -79.77 43.07
N MET A 242 -118.78 -78.76 43.76
CA MET A 242 -119.08 -78.54 45.20
C MET A 242 -118.21 -79.03 46.42
N SER A 243 -118.02 -78.08 47.37
CA SER A 243 -118.25 -78.15 48.86
C SER A 243 -117.15 -78.52 49.89
N SER A 244 -117.13 -77.72 50.98
CA SER A 244 -116.94 -78.08 52.41
C SER A 244 -115.55 -78.00 53.09
N ASP A 245 -115.38 -76.95 53.91
CA ASP A 245 -114.99 -76.95 55.34
C ASP A 245 -113.67 -77.60 55.84
N LYS A 246 -112.66 -77.69 54.98
CA LYS A 246 -111.24 -77.88 55.39
C LYS A 246 -110.32 -76.73 54.99
N THR A 247 -110.90 -75.55 54.73
CA THR A 247 -110.18 -74.36 54.23
C THR A 247 -109.65 -73.46 55.35
N SER A 248 -110.20 -73.49 56.58
CA SER A 248 -109.91 -72.45 57.59
C SER A 248 -108.48 -72.49 58.19
N THR A 249 -107.93 -73.67 58.53
CA THR A 249 -106.55 -73.76 59.06
C THR A 249 -105.49 -73.60 57.97
N LYS A 250 -105.74 -74.18 56.78
CA LYS A 250 -104.89 -73.97 55.60
C LYS A 250 -104.87 -72.51 55.17
N LEU A 251 -106.00 -71.79 55.25
CA LEU A 251 -106.06 -70.36 54.96
C LEU A 251 -105.29 -69.52 56.00
N LYS A 252 -105.25 -69.94 57.27
CA LYS A 252 -104.50 -69.23 58.32
C LYS A 252 -102.98 -69.38 58.15
N ASP A 253 -102.51 -70.60 57.96
CA ASP A 253 -101.08 -70.87 57.72
C ASP A 253 -100.60 -70.24 56.41
N GLU A 254 -101.44 -70.26 55.37
CA GLU A 254 -101.16 -69.59 54.11
C GLU A 254 -101.14 -68.06 54.28
N ASN A 255 -102.02 -67.47 55.10
CA ASN A 255 -102.02 -66.03 55.35
C ASN A 255 -100.79 -65.58 56.16
N ASP A 256 -100.34 -66.38 57.13
CA ASP A 256 -99.10 -66.10 57.87
C ASP A 256 -97.85 -66.29 57.01
N ARG A 257 -97.85 -67.29 56.12
CA ARG A 257 -96.82 -67.45 55.08
C ARG A 257 -96.79 -66.25 54.14
N LEU A 258 -97.94 -65.83 53.60
CA LEU A 258 -98.08 -64.65 52.74
C LEU A 258 -97.66 -63.36 53.47
N ARG A 259 -97.89 -63.25 54.79
CA ARG A 259 -97.39 -62.13 55.59
C ARG A 259 -95.87 -62.13 55.71
N ARG A 260 -95.24 -63.29 55.92
CA ARG A 260 -93.77 -63.41 55.94
C ARG A 260 -93.16 -63.13 54.57
N GLU A 261 -93.73 -63.69 53.50
CA GLU A 261 -93.31 -63.41 52.12
C GLU A 261 -93.48 -61.93 51.77
N ARG A 262 -94.58 -61.30 52.17
CA ARG A 262 -94.81 -59.85 52.00
C ARG A 262 -93.79 -59.01 52.76
N ASN A 263 -93.49 -59.36 54.02
CA ASN A 263 -92.49 -58.64 54.82
C ASN A 263 -91.07 -58.85 54.27
N SER A 264 -90.73 -60.05 53.81
CA SER A 264 -89.46 -60.35 53.14
C SER A 264 -89.32 -59.55 51.84
N ALA A 265 -90.35 -59.54 51.00
CA ALA A 265 -90.39 -58.75 49.77
C ALA A 265 -90.30 -57.24 50.06
N ARG A 266 -90.91 -56.76 51.15
CA ARG A 266 -90.79 -55.36 51.59
C ARG A 266 -89.37 -55.01 52.03
N ILE A 267 -88.70 -55.88 52.77
CA ILE A 267 -87.30 -55.67 53.19
C ILE A 267 -86.37 -55.68 51.97
N GLU A 268 -86.57 -56.62 51.04
CA GLU A 268 -85.79 -56.70 49.80
C GLU A 268 -85.99 -55.46 48.93
N LEU A 269 -87.25 -55.01 48.77
CA LEU A 269 -87.56 -53.77 48.07
C LEU A 269 -86.89 -52.56 48.73
N GLN A 270 -86.89 -52.47 50.06
CA GLN A 270 -86.17 -51.41 50.79
C GLN A 270 -84.64 -51.50 50.66
N ARG A 271 -84.08 -52.71 50.49
CA ARG A 271 -82.64 -52.89 50.22
C ARG A 271 -82.29 -52.40 48.81
N VAL A 272 -83.04 -52.85 47.81
CA VAL A 272 -82.86 -52.45 46.39
C VAL A 272 -83.06 -50.93 46.22
N LEU A 273 -84.03 -50.33 46.91
CA LEU A 273 -84.22 -48.88 46.88
C LEU A 273 -83.02 -48.13 47.48
N ARG A 274 -82.47 -48.59 48.61
CA ARG A 274 -81.25 -48.01 49.20
C ARG A 274 -80.02 -48.17 48.30
N GLU A 275 -79.81 -49.36 47.73
CA GLU A 275 -78.72 -49.61 46.78
C GLU A 275 -78.84 -48.70 45.54
N LYS A 276 -80.06 -48.49 45.04
CA LYS A 276 -80.34 -47.59 43.91
C LYS A 276 -80.09 -46.12 44.27
N GLU A 277 -80.50 -45.69 45.45
CA GLU A 277 -80.22 -44.35 45.99
C GLU A 277 -78.72 -44.11 46.14
N GLU A 278 -78.00 -45.05 46.74
CA GLU A 278 -76.54 -44.99 46.89
C GLU A 278 -75.82 -44.95 45.54
N TYR A 279 -76.28 -45.75 44.56
CA TYR A 279 -75.78 -45.72 43.19
C TYR A 279 -75.95 -44.34 42.54
N TYR A 280 -77.12 -43.72 42.66
CA TYR A 280 -77.36 -42.38 42.12
C TYR A 280 -76.57 -41.28 42.85
N GLN A 281 -76.42 -41.40 44.17
CA GLN A 281 -75.59 -40.49 44.95
C GLN A 281 -74.12 -40.58 44.51
N ASN A 282 -73.60 -41.80 44.35
CA ASN A 282 -72.23 -42.03 43.87
C ASN A 282 -72.00 -41.48 42.46
N ILE A 283 -72.95 -41.65 41.53
CA ILE A 283 -72.87 -41.02 40.20
C ILE A 283 -72.86 -39.51 40.32
N THR A 284 -73.74 -38.94 41.15
CA THR A 284 -73.84 -37.49 41.35
C THR A 284 -72.54 -36.92 41.90
N ILE A 285 -71.94 -37.58 42.91
CA ILE A 285 -70.64 -37.19 43.48
C ILE A 285 -69.55 -37.24 42.41
N LYS A 286 -69.46 -38.33 41.63
CA LYS A 286 -68.47 -38.43 40.53
C LYS A 286 -68.61 -37.30 39.51
N GLN A 287 -69.84 -36.95 39.14
CA GLN A 287 -70.09 -35.85 38.22
C GLN A 287 -69.73 -34.48 38.81
N VAL A 288 -69.99 -34.26 40.10
CA VAL A 288 -69.60 -33.01 40.78
C VAL A 288 -68.08 -32.90 40.81
N LEU A 289 -67.36 -33.96 41.21
CA LEU A 289 -65.90 -33.98 41.23
C LEU A 289 -65.31 -33.77 39.81
N ALA A 290 -65.85 -34.42 38.78
CA ALA A 290 -65.41 -34.23 37.40
C ALA A 290 -65.67 -32.79 36.89
N ARG A 291 -66.77 -32.16 37.32
CA ARG A 291 -67.06 -30.75 37.01
C ARG A 291 -66.11 -29.81 37.74
N GLU A 292 -65.81 -30.07 39.01
CA GLU A 292 -64.86 -29.28 39.80
C GLU A 292 -63.44 -29.39 39.24
N GLU A 293 -62.99 -30.59 38.88
CA GLU A 293 -61.69 -30.80 38.22
C GLU A 293 -61.61 -30.06 36.89
N LEU A 294 -62.66 -30.15 36.06
CA LEU A 294 -62.73 -29.41 34.79
C LEU A 294 -62.72 -27.89 35.02
N GLN A 295 -63.43 -27.39 36.03
CA GLN A 295 -63.43 -25.97 36.36
C GLN A 295 -62.06 -25.51 36.88
N SER A 296 -61.40 -26.32 37.72
CA SER A 296 -60.05 -26.06 38.21
C SER A 296 -59.07 -25.97 37.05
N LYS A 297 -59.11 -26.93 36.12
CA LYS A 297 -58.25 -26.92 34.92
C LYS A 297 -58.54 -25.77 33.98
N LYS A 298 -59.81 -25.34 33.86
CA LYS A 298 -60.16 -24.12 33.11
C LYS A 298 -59.59 -22.86 33.76
N ARG A 299 -59.61 -22.75 35.10
CA ARG A 299 -59.00 -21.63 35.82
C ARG A 299 -57.49 -21.61 35.63
N GLU A 300 -56.83 -22.74 35.84
CA GLU A 300 -55.38 -22.90 35.61
C GLU A 300 -55.00 -22.51 34.18
N LYS A 301 -55.76 -22.96 33.16
CA LYS A 301 -55.54 -22.53 31.78
C LYS A 301 -55.72 -21.02 31.60
N SER A 302 -56.77 -20.43 32.19
CA SER A 302 -57.02 -19.00 32.05
C SER A 302 -55.92 -18.15 32.69
N GLU A 303 -55.40 -18.57 33.84
CA GLU A 303 -54.28 -17.91 34.52
C GLU A 303 -52.99 -18.04 33.70
N LEU A 304 -52.69 -19.24 33.17
CA LEU A 304 -51.52 -19.44 32.32
C LEU A 304 -51.63 -18.67 31.00
N VAL A 305 -52.81 -18.61 30.38
CA VAL A 305 -53.03 -17.79 29.17
C VAL A 305 -52.83 -16.31 29.46
N ALA A 306 -53.28 -15.81 30.61
CA ALA A 306 -53.04 -14.42 31.02
C ALA A 306 -51.53 -14.15 31.22
N LEU A 307 -50.83 -15.03 31.94
CA LEU A 307 -49.38 -14.93 32.17
C LEU A 307 -48.59 -15.00 30.86
N PHE A 308 -48.97 -15.88 29.94
CA PHE A 308 -48.31 -16.01 28.63
C PHE A 308 -48.58 -14.80 27.74
N LYS A 309 -49.80 -14.23 27.75
CA LYS A 309 -50.09 -12.99 27.01
C LYS A 309 -49.26 -11.82 27.52
N ASP A 310 -49.20 -11.61 28.83
CA ASP A 310 -48.39 -10.55 29.43
C ASP A 310 -46.90 -10.70 29.09
N LYS A 311 -46.41 -11.94 29.05
CA LYS A 311 -45.03 -12.26 28.65
C LYS A 311 -44.82 -12.06 27.15
N GLU A 312 -45.74 -12.50 26.31
CA GLU A 312 -45.70 -12.33 24.86
C GLU A 312 -45.70 -10.85 24.49
N ASP A 313 -46.53 -10.02 25.14
CA ASP A 313 -46.56 -8.58 24.93
C ASP A 313 -45.24 -7.92 25.32
N LYS A 314 -44.63 -8.32 26.45
CA LYS A 314 -43.30 -7.83 26.87
C LYS A 314 -42.21 -8.26 25.90
N ASP A 315 -42.22 -9.51 25.46
CA ASP A 315 -41.25 -10.05 24.51
C ASP A 315 -41.42 -9.38 23.14
N LEU A 316 -42.67 -9.12 22.71
CA LEU A 316 -42.98 -8.39 21.47
C LEU A 316 -42.53 -6.93 21.54
N GLN A 317 -42.75 -6.24 22.67
CA GLN A 317 -42.21 -4.89 22.88
C GLN A 317 -40.69 -4.88 22.83
N LYS A 318 -40.04 -5.88 23.43
CA LYS A 318 -38.58 -6.03 23.41
C LYS A 318 -38.05 -6.32 22.00
N ILE A 319 -38.72 -7.18 21.23
CA ILE A 319 -38.42 -7.44 19.82
C ILE A 319 -38.54 -6.14 19.01
N LYS A 320 -39.64 -5.40 19.12
CA LYS A 320 -39.82 -4.11 18.42
C LYS A 320 -38.73 -3.10 18.78
N LEU A 321 -38.32 -3.05 20.05
CA LEU A 321 -37.21 -2.20 20.50
C LEU A 321 -35.88 -2.62 19.84
N TYR A 322 -35.59 -3.92 19.76
CA TYR A 322 -34.38 -4.42 19.10
C TYR A 322 -34.41 -4.24 17.59
N GLU A 323 -35.54 -4.44 16.93
CA GLU A 323 -35.71 -4.14 15.50
C GLU A 323 -35.42 -2.65 15.22
N LYS A 324 -35.94 -1.74 16.05
CA LYS A 324 -35.65 -0.31 15.93
C LYS A 324 -34.16 0.00 16.14
N LYS A 325 -33.51 -0.67 17.10
CA LYS A 325 -32.05 -0.53 17.32
C LYS A 325 -31.25 -1.07 16.13
N ILE A 326 -31.64 -2.22 15.57
CA ILE A 326 -31.04 -2.80 14.37
C ILE A 326 -31.15 -1.83 13.19
N GLU A 327 -32.33 -1.25 12.97
CA GLU A 327 -32.54 -0.28 11.89
C GLU A 327 -31.67 0.98 12.05
N THR A 328 -31.57 1.49 13.28
CA THR A 328 -30.69 2.62 13.60
C THR A 328 -29.22 2.29 13.33
N LEU A 329 -28.77 1.09 13.72
CA LEU A 329 -27.40 0.61 13.47
C LEU A 329 -27.13 0.38 11.97
N LYS A 330 -28.11 -0.14 11.22
CA LYS A 330 -28.02 -0.29 9.75
C LYS A 330 -27.87 1.06 9.06
N SER A 331 -28.67 2.06 9.44
CA SER A 331 -28.55 3.43 8.91
C SER A 331 -27.16 4.02 9.22
N ARG A 332 -26.71 3.92 10.47
CA ARG A 332 -25.37 4.39 10.88
C ARG A 332 -24.24 3.69 10.12
N ARG A 333 -24.35 2.37 9.92
CA ARG A 333 -23.38 1.60 9.12
C ARG A 333 -23.36 2.05 7.66
N LYS A 334 -24.53 2.38 7.09
CA LYS A 334 -24.62 2.93 5.74
C LYS A 334 -23.90 4.29 5.66
N ASP A 335 -24.19 5.20 6.59
CA ASP A 335 -23.53 6.51 6.66
C ASP A 335 -22.01 6.39 6.82
N ASP A 336 -21.55 5.47 7.68
CA ASP A 336 -20.13 5.21 7.90
C ASP A 336 -19.47 4.60 6.64
N ASN A 337 -20.16 3.74 5.88
CA ASN A 337 -19.68 3.24 4.59
C ASN A 337 -19.59 4.34 3.52
N ASP A 338 -20.59 5.21 3.43
CA ASP A 338 -20.58 6.33 2.48
C ASP A 338 -19.43 7.31 2.81
N LYS A 339 -19.16 7.54 4.10
CA LYS A 339 -17.99 8.33 4.54
C LYS A 339 -16.67 7.65 4.22
N LEU A 340 -16.56 6.33 4.42
CA LEU A 340 -15.37 5.55 4.06
C LEU A 340 -15.08 5.69 2.56
N GLN A 341 -16.07 5.53 1.69
CA GLN A 341 -15.90 5.68 0.25
C GLN A 341 -15.44 7.09 -0.15
N ARG A 342 -15.98 8.13 0.49
CA ARG A 342 -15.54 9.52 0.24
C ARG A 342 -14.08 9.74 0.64
N LEU A 343 -13.67 9.24 1.80
CA LEU A 343 -12.28 9.35 2.29
C LEU A 343 -11.31 8.53 1.44
N GLU A 344 -11.71 7.34 0.98
CA GLU A 344 -10.91 6.52 0.05
C GLU A 344 -10.67 7.27 -1.27
N HIS A 345 -11.73 7.87 -1.84
CA HIS A 345 -11.62 8.69 -3.04
C HIS A 345 -10.73 9.94 -2.85
N GLU A 346 -10.82 10.58 -1.67
CA GLU A 346 -9.96 11.72 -1.32
C GLU A 346 -8.48 11.31 -1.25
N ILE A 347 -8.16 10.17 -0.62
CA ILE A 347 -6.79 9.63 -0.58
C ILE A 347 -6.26 9.36 -1.99
N ASP A 348 -7.06 8.77 -2.87
CA ASP A 348 -6.64 8.51 -4.25
C ASP A 348 -6.41 9.80 -5.04
N THR A 349 -7.23 10.82 -4.81
CA THR A 349 -7.05 12.16 -5.39
C THR A 349 -5.74 12.80 -4.90
N LEU A 350 -5.47 12.75 -3.59
CA LEU A 350 -4.21 13.26 -3.02
C LEU A 350 -2.99 12.50 -3.54
N LYS A 351 -3.08 11.16 -3.68
CA LYS A 351 -2.01 10.35 -4.28
C LYS A 351 -1.76 10.69 -5.75
N SER A 352 -2.80 11.02 -6.51
CA SER A 352 -2.62 11.48 -7.89
C SER A 352 -1.89 12.82 -7.93
N ARG A 353 -2.36 13.81 -7.15
CA ARG A 353 -1.71 15.13 -7.07
C ARG A 353 -0.26 15.04 -6.64
N ASN A 354 0.06 14.24 -5.61
CA ASN A 354 1.44 14.04 -5.17
C ASN A 354 2.31 13.38 -6.25
N ARG A 355 1.75 12.53 -7.11
CA ARG A 355 2.50 11.98 -8.26
C ARG A 355 2.79 13.06 -9.29
N ASP A 356 1.78 13.85 -9.65
CA ASP A 356 1.93 14.95 -10.62
C ASP A 356 2.93 16.01 -10.10
N ASP A 357 2.86 16.39 -8.83
CA ASP A 357 3.79 17.34 -8.20
C ASP A 357 5.23 16.77 -8.14
N ASN A 358 5.39 15.47 -7.87
CA ASN A 358 6.70 14.82 -7.93
C ASN A 358 7.28 14.78 -9.36
N ASP A 359 6.46 14.51 -10.37
CA ASP A 359 6.90 14.52 -11.76
C ASP A 359 7.28 15.93 -12.22
N ASN A 360 6.53 16.95 -11.78
CA ASN A 360 6.87 18.36 -12.00
C ASN A 360 8.20 18.74 -11.31
N MET A 361 8.43 18.30 -10.07
CA MET A 361 9.71 18.53 -9.37
C MET A 361 10.88 17.87 -10.13
N ARG A 362 10.74 16.61 -10.54
CA ARG A 362 11.76 15.90 -11.35
C ARG A 362 12.02 16.57 -12.70
N GLN A 363 11.00 17.19 -13.31
CA GLN A 363 11.19 17.97 -14.53
C GLN A 363 12.00 19.24 -14.23
N MET A 364 11.65 20.00 -13.19
CA MET A 364 12.38 21.20 -12.81
C MET A 364 13.83 20.90 -12.39
N GLU A 365 14.08 19.79 -11.69
CA GLU A 365 15.44 19.33 -11.36
C GLU A 365 16.28 19.07 -12.62
N ARG A 366 15.70 18.44 -13.65
CA ARG A 366 16.37 18.23 -14.95
C ARG A 366 16.66 19.54 -15.68
N GLU A 367 15.74 20.50 -15.60
CA GLU A 367 15.94 21.85 -16.18
C GLU A 367 17.05 22.59 -15.45
N ILE A 368 17.10 22.56 -14.11
CA ILE A 368 18.20 23.10 -13.30
C ILE A 368 19.53 22.46 -13.69
N GLU A 369 19.58 21.14 -13.82
CA GLU A 369 20.82 20.43 -14.17
C GLU A 369 21.32 20.80 -15.58
N THR A 370 20.38 20.98 -16.51
CA THR A 370 20.67 21.46 -17.86
C THR A 370 21.22 22.89 -17.84
N LEU A 371 20.63 23.78 -17.04
CA LEU A 371 21.10 25.16 -16.87
C LEU A 371 22.47 25.22 -16.19
N LYS A 372 22.71 24.40 -15.16
CA LYS A 372 24.02 24.26 -14.52
C LYS A 372 25.08 23.80 -15.51
N SER A 373 24.78 22.80 -16.32
CA SER A 373 25.66 22.29 -17.38
C SER A 373 25.99 23.36 -18.43
N ARG A 374 24.98 24.16 -18.84
CA ARG A 374 25.19 25.32 -19.72
C ARG A 374 26.09 26.36 -19.09
N LEU A 375 25.87 26.69 -17.82
CA LEU A 375 26.65 27.68 -17.09
C LEU A 375 28.11 27.25 -16.91
N THR A 376 28.36 25.96 -16.65
CA THR A 376 29.72 25.39 -16.63
C THR A 376 30.38 25.40 -18.01
N GLY A 377 29.64 25.09 -19.07
CA GLY A 377 30.14 25.13 -20.45
C GLY A 377 30.44 26.56 -20.90
N GLU A 378 29.61 27.52 -20.54
CA GLU A 378 29.82 28.95 -20.82
C GLU A 378 31.04 29.48 -20.08
N LYS A 379 31.24 29.10 -18.81
CA LYS A 379 32.47 29.42 -18.05
C LYS A 379 33.71 28.82 -18.72
N ALA A 380 33.66 27.55 -19.12
CA ALA A 380 34.77 26.91 -19.82
C ALA A 380 35.09 27.63 -21.15
N ASN A 381 34.06 28.04 -21.91
CA ASN A 381 34.22 28.80 -23.14
C ASN A 381 34.77 30.22 -22.88
N GLN A 382 34.34 30.88 -21.80
CA GLN A 382 34.94 32.16 -21.37
C GLN A 382 36.42 31.97 -21.06
N TYR A 383 36.80 31.00 -20.23
CA TYR A 383 38.21 30.75 -19.90
C TYR A 383 39.03 30.46 -21.16
N SER A 384 38.51 29.65 -22.08
CA SER A 384 39.16 29.39 -23.37
C SER A 384 39.29 30.66 -24.22
N ALA A 385 38.24 31.47 -24.33
CA ALA A 385 38.29 32.75 -25.06
C ALA A 385 39.30 33.73 -24.43
N TYR A 386 39.35 33.79 -23.10
CA TYR A 386 40.34 34.59 -22.37
C TYR A 386 41.76 34.08 -22.63
N GLU A 387 41.99 32.78 -22.59
CA GLU A 387 43.29 32.16 -22.86
C GLU A 387 43.74 32.40 -24.31
N VAL A 388 42.83 32.29 -25.28
CA VAL A 388 43.11 32.62 -26.69
C VAL A 388 43.46 34.10 -26.86
N LEU A 389 42.72 35.00 -26.21
CA LEU A 389 43.02 36.45 -26.25
C LEU A 389 44.35 36.78 -25.56
N GLN A 390 44.65 36.12 -24.44
CA GLN A 390 45.92 36.26 -23.72
C GLN A 390 47.08 35.81 -24.61
N ASN A 391 46.99 34.60 -25.17
CA ASN A 391 48.00 34.04 -26.08
C ASN A 391 48.19 34.91 -27.33
N LYS A 392 47.11 35.50 -27.86
CA LYS A 392 47.18 36.42 -29.01
C LYS A 392 47.91 37.73 -28.63
N ASN A 393 47.63 38.30 -27.47
CA ASN A 393 48.35 39.48 -26.98
C ASN A 393 49.82 39.17 -26.69
N ASP A 394 50.12 38.02 -26.09
CA ASP A 394 51.50 37.58 -25.84
C ASP A 394 52.24 37.37 -27.17
N LEU A 395 51.57 36.79 -28.17
CA LEU A 395 52.12 36.62 -29.52
C LEU A 395 52.42 37.96 -30.21
N GLU A 396 51.51 38.93 -30.15
CA GLU A 396 51.74 40.26 -30.73
C GLU A 396 52.85 41.02 -29.98
N THR A 397 52.92 40.86 -28.66
CA THR A 397 54.02 41.42 -27.85
C THR A 397 55.36 40.79 -28.24
N CYS A 398 55.42 39.47 -28.42
CA CYS A 398 56.59 38.75 -28.92
C CYS A 398 56.98 39.18 -30.33
N LYS A 399 56.03 39.38 -31.25
CA LYS A 399 56.30 39.89 -32.60
C LYS A 399 56.91 41.29 -32.55
N HIS A 400 56.37 42.17 -31.70
CA HIS A 400 56.90 43.52 -31.52
C HIS A 400 58.33 43.49 -30.94
N GLN A 401 58.57 42.71 -29.88
CA GLN A 401 59.92 42.53 -29.31
C GLN A 401 60.90 41.96 -30.34
N LYS A 402 60.47 40.96 -31.12
CA LYS A 402 61.29 40.41 -32.21
C LYS A 402 61.66 41.50 -33.22
N LYS A 403 60.69 42.31 -33.68
CA LYS A 403 60.94 43.41 -34.61
C LYS A 403 61.93 44.43 -34.04
N VAL A 404 61.77 44.83 -32.78
CA VAL A 404 62.70 45.75 -32.09
C VAL A 404 64.12 45.18 -32.06
N LEU A 405 64.28 43.91 -31.70
CA LEU A 405 65.58 43.24 -31.69
C LEU A 405 66.19 43.10 -33.09
N GLU A 406 65.36 42.89 -34.10
CA GLU A 406 65.77 42.75 -35.50
C GLU A 406 66.24 44.11 -36.06
N ASP A 407 65.53 45.19 -35.73
CA ASP A 407 65.93 46.57 -36.04
C ASP A 407 67.23 46.95 -35.33
N GLU A 408 67.40 46.58 -34.05
CA GLU A 408 68.62 46.83 -33.27
C GLU A 408 69.82 46.03 -33.82
N ARG A 409 69.61 44.77 -34.21
CA ARG A 409 70.62 43.96 -34.89
C ARG A 409 71.04 44.57 -36.23
N ASN A 410 70.09 45.03 -37.04
CA ASN A 410 70.37 45.67 -38.32
C ASN A 410 71.18 46.97 -38.13
N LYS A 411 70.85 47.75 -37.08
CA LYS A 411 71.61 48.94 -36.69
C LYS A 411 73.06 48.59 -36.32
N LEU A 412 73.26 47.58 -35.47
CA LEU A 412 74.59 47.13 -35.07
C LEU A 412 75.39 46.56 -36.25
N GLN A 413 74.76 45.85 -37.18
CA GLN A 413 75.43 45.39 -38.40
C GLN A 413 75.91 46.56 -39.26
N LYS A 414 75.11 47.63 -39.37
CA LYS A 414 75.49 48.82 -40.10
C LYS A 414 76.67 49.53 -39.43
N GLU A 415 76.63 49.69 -38.10
CA GLU A 415 77.75 50.24 -37.31
C GLU A 415 79.03 49.40 -37.47
N ASN A 416 78.92 48.06 -37.46
CA ASN A 416 80.07 47.19 -37.72
C ASN A 416 80.62 47.35 -39.13
N ILE A 417 79.79 47.47 -40.16
CA ILE A 417 80.25 47.72 -41.54
C ILE A 417 80.96 49.07 -41.63
N GLU A 418 80.45 50.11 -40.96
CA GLU A 418 81.11 51.42 -40.88
C GLU A 418 82.47 51.32 -40.19
N LEU A 419 82.56 50.61 -39.06
CA LEU A 419 83.81 50.35 -38.35
C LEU A 419 84.80 49.50 -39.15
N GLU A 420 84.32 48.48 -39.88
CA GLU A 420 85.17 47.67 -40.78
C GLU A 420 85.73 48.52 -41.91
N ASN A 421 84.92 49.42 -42.50
CA ASN A 421 85.40 50.36 -43.51
C ASN A 421 86.39 51.38 -42.92
N GLU A 422 86.18 51.86 -41.70
CA GLU A 422 87.15 52.70 -40.98
C GLU A 422 88.46 51.94 -40.71
N LEU A 423 88.39 50.69 -40.27
CA LEU A 423 89.56 49.82 -40.09
C LEU A 423 90.30 49.57 -41.41
N GLN A 424 89.58 49.34 -42.51
CA GLN A 424 90.17 49.20 -43.84
C GLN A 424 90.85 50.50 -44.32
N SER A 425 90.33 51.67 -43.91
CA SER A 425 90.98 52.96 -44.14
C SER A 425 92.24 53.16 -43.29
N LEU A 426 92.27 52.58 -42.08
CA LEU A 426 93.44 52.57 -41.21
C LEU A 426 94.51 51.55 -41.65
N GLU A 427 94.12 50.44 -42.31
CA GLU A 427 95.05 49.51 -42.94
C GLU A 427 95.84 50.12 -44.11
N GLN A 428 95.44 51.29 -44.64
CA GLN A 428 96.26 52.07 -45.58
C GLN A 428 97.44 52.80 -44.91
N PHE A 429 97.56 52.77 -43.58
CA PHE A 429 98.73 53.27 -42.84
C PHE A 429 99.75 52.18 -42.46
N ASP A 430 99.56 50.94 -42.94
CA ASP A 430 100.24 49.77 -42.40
C ASP A 430 101.42 49.21 -43.22
N ASP A 431 102.17 50.10 -43.88
CA ASP A 431 103.58 49.84 -44.19
C ASP A 431 104.48 50.01 -42.93
N SER A 432 103.91 50.43 -41.79
CA SER A 432 104.61 50.58 -40.53
C SER A 432 104.47 49.37 -39.57
N ALA A 433 103.36 48.61 -39.54
CA ALA A 433 103.27 47.41 -38.70
C ALA A 433 104.00 46.16 -39.23
N LYS A 434 104.43 46.13 -40.50
CA LYS A 434 105.36 45.08 -40.98
C LYS A 434 106.68 45.09 -40.19
N ASN A 435 107.14 46.26 -39.73
CA ASN A 435 108.31 46.36 -38.84
C ASN A 435 108.02 45.92 -37.39
N ILE A 436 106.78 46.09 -36.91
CA ILE A 436 106.37 45.66 -35.56
C ILE A 436 106.13 44.14 -35.50
N SER A 437 105.60 43.53 -36.57
CA SER A 437 105.46 42.08 -36.71
C SER A 437 106.82 41.36 -36.68
N HIS A 438 107.84 41.92 -37.34
CA HIS A 438 109.19 41.35 -37.33
C HIS A 438 109.84 41.43 -35.93
N LEU A 439 109.61 42.52 -35.18
CA LEU A 439 110.08 42.70 -33.80
C LEU A 439 109.27 41.86 -32.79
N LYS A 440 107.95 41.70 -32.97
CA LYS A 440 107.12 40.82 -32.12
C LYS A 440 107.45 39.35 -32.29
N LYS A 441 107.90 38.92 -33.48
CA LYS A 441 108.41 37.55 -33.69
C LYS A 441 109.74 37.32 -32.97
N GLN A 442 110.65 38.30 -32.97
CA GLN A 442 111.91 38.24 -32.21
C GLN A 442 111.70 38.31 -30.69
N ILE A 443 110.67 39.00 -30.21
CA ILE A 443 110.30 39.04 -28.78
C ILE A 443 109.59 37.73 -28.36
N LYS A 444 108.73 37.16 -29.21
CA LYS A 444 108.03 35.90 -28.92
C LYS A 444 108.98 34.69 -28.88
N ASP A 445 110.00 34.67 -29.74
CA ASP A 445 111.06 33.64 -29.72
C ASP A 445 112.01 33.80 -28.50
N LEU A 446 112.01 34.95 -27.81
CA LEU A 446 112.74 35.19 -26.55
C LEU A 446 111.88 34.97 -25.29
N GLU A 447 110.54 35.05 -25.39
CA GLU A 447 109.61 34.92 -24.26
C GLU A 447 109.02 33.50 -24.08
N GLU A 448 109.12 32.61 -25.08
CA GLU A 448 108.64 31.21 -24.99
C GLU A 448 109.66 30.22 -24.37
N GLY A 449 110.75 30.72 -23.76
CA GLY A 449 111.77 29.89 -23.09
C GLY A 449 111.49 29.55 -21.61
N ILE A 450 110.64 30.28 -20.90
CA ILE A 450 110.46 30.09 -19.44
C ILE A 450 109.04 30.48 -19.00
N ARG A 451 108.05 29.60 -19.17
CA ARG A 451 106.87 29.48 -18.27
C ARG A 451 105.99 28.25 -18.58
N ASN A 452 106.36 27.16 -17.91
CA ASN A 452 105.46 26.42 -17.02
C ASN A 452 104.29 25.58 -17.62
N PRO A 453 104.55 24.33 -18.07
CA PRO A 453 103.50 23.37 -18.46
C PRO A 453 102.94 22.55 -17.27
N SER A 454 102.98 23.05 -16.03
CA SER A 454 102.79 22.23 -14.82
C SER A 454 101.38 22.27 -14.18
N ILE A 455 100.39 22.96 -14.75
CA ILE A 455 99.05 23.06 -14.13
C ILE A 455 97.96 22.26 -14.90
N ALA A 456 98.28 21.62 -16.02
CA ALA A 456 97.31 20.90 -16.85
C ALA A 456 97.45 19.36 -16.86
N ARG A 457 98.20 18.76 -15.92
CA ARG A 457 98.43 17.29 -15.89
C ARG A 457 97.86 16.54 -14.69
N GLN A 458 97.25 17.21 -13.71
CA GLN A 458 96.70 16.53 -12.51
C GLN A 458 95.17 16.33 -12.55
N THR A 459 94.46 16.92 -13.51
CA THR A 459 93.00 16.93 -13.56
C THR A 459 92.35 15.92 -14.52
N ILE A 460 93.14 15.22 -15.34
CA ILE A 460 92.65 14.28 -16.37
C ILE A 460 93.36 12.93 -16.21
N ASP A 461 92.62 11.84 -16.41
CA ASP A 461 93.15 10.47 -16.36
C ASP A 461 94.31 10.33 -17.38
N HIS A 462 95.45 9.79 -16.97
CA HIS A 462 96.61 9.61 -17.85
C HIS A 462 97.21 8.21 -17.69
N GLU A 463 97.77 7.67 -18.77
CA GLU A 463 98.43 6.35 -18.75
C GLU A 463 99.88 6.52 -18.28
N ASP A 464 100.33 5.65 -17.37
CA ASP A 464 101.72 5.60 -16.95
C ASP A 464 102.61 4.87 -17.97
N ALA A 465 103.92 4.81 -17.69
CA ALA A 465 104.91 4.19 -18.57
C ALA A 465 104.70 2.66 -18.78
N TYR A 466 103.75 2.03 -18.10
CA TYR A 466 103.35 0.63 -18.28
C TYR A 466 101.95 0.48 -18.90
N ASN A 467 101.41 1.55 -19.51
CA ASN A 467 100.04 1.65 -20.04
C ASN A 467 98.96 1.34 -18.98
N GLN A 468 99.24 1.58 -17.69
CA GLN A 468 98.19 1.52 -16.66
C GLN A 468 97.58 2.90 -16.49
N LEU A 469 96.26 2.99 -16.65
CA LEU A 469 95.51 4.23 -16.52
C LEU A 469 95.55 4.71 -15.06
N GLN A 470 96.32 5.77 -14.78
CA GLN A 470 96.32 6.45 -13.49
C GLN A 470 95.16 7.46 -13.43
N PRO A 471 94.18 7.25 -12.54
CA PRO A 471 93.01 8.14 -12.46
C PRO A 471 93.39 9.52 -11.90
N GLY A 472 92.89 10.59 -12.52
CA GLY A 472 93.15 11.98 -12.11
C GLY A 472 92.52 12.34 -10.77
N GLU A 473 93.01 13.41 -10.11
CA GLU A 473 92.63 13.81 -8.75
C GLU A 473 91.13 14.11 -8.54
N TRP A 474 90.35 14.31 -9.63
CA TRP A 474 88.90 14.52 -9.57
C TRP A 474 88.13 13.31 -9.00
N ARG A 475 88.74 12.11 -9.00
CA ARG A 475 88.15 10.89 -8.40
C ARG A 475 88.51 10.70 -6.92
N GLN A 476 89.45 11.47 -6.37
CA GLN A 476 89.96 11.30 -5.00
C GLN A 476 89.28 12.21 -3.96
N ARG A 477 88.36 13.10 -4.37
CA ARG A 477 87.51 13.87 -3.45
C ARG A 477 86.11 13.29 -3.39
N ARG A 478 85.50 13.33 -2.19
CA ARG A 478 84.15 12.82 -1.85
C ARG A 478 83.18 12.98 -3.04
N GLN A 479 82.68 11.84 -3.52
CA GLN A 479 81.52 11.79 -4.39
C GLN A 479 80.39 12.65 -3.79
N MET A 480 79.72 13.41 -4.66
CA MET A 480 78.53 14.21 -4.34
C MET A 480 77.63 13.49 -3.33
N THR A 481 77.50 14.04 -2.12
CA THR A 481 76.44 13.70 -1.17
C THR A 481 75.11 14.31 -1.64
N ASP A 482 74.66 13.89 -2.82
CA ASP A 482 73.32 14.22 -3.36
C ASP A 482 72.26 13.15 -3.01
N CYS A 483 72.57 12.25 -2.07
CA CYS A 483 71.65 11.22 -1.57
C CYS A 483 71.38 11.30 -0.05
N ASP A 484 71.62 12.44 0.60
CA ASP A 484 71.39 12.62 2.04
C ASP A 484 70.02 13.24 2.42
N HIS A 485 69.03 13.12 1.53
CA HIS A 485 67.64 13.24 1.95
C HIS A 485 67.00 11.86 2.05
N THR A 486 67.14 11.25 3.22
CA THR A 486 66.29 10.15 3.69
C THR A 486 64.84 10.66 3.85
N HIS A 487 64.13 10.85 2.72
CA HIS A 487 62.68 10.86 2.73
C HIS A 487 62.23 9.43 3.06
N GLY A 488 62.11 9.15 4.36
CA GLY A 488 61.42 7.95 4.82
C GLY A 488 60.09 7.85 4.09
N ARG A 489 59.76 6.66 3.58
CA ARG A 489 58.43 6.36 3.00
C ARG A 489 57.37 7.05 3.86
N ASN A 490 56.31 7.58 3.24
CA ASN A 490 55.15 8.25 3.87
C ASN A 490 54.46 7.43 5.01
N ALA A 491 54.99 6.27 5.39
CA ALA A 491 54.58 5.49 6.54
C ALA A 491 54.90 6.15 7.90
N VAL A 492 55.94 6.99 8.01
CA VAL A 492 56.48 7.47 9.31
C VAL A 492 56.16 8.93 9.63
N THR A 493 55.81 9.75 8.62
CA THR A 493 55.51 11.17 8.84
C THR A 493 54.11 11.33 9.46
N LYS A 494 53.93 12.29 10.38
CA LYS A 494 52.61 12.61 10.94
C LYS A 494 51.57 12.93 9.85
N ALA A 495 52.00 13.57 8.77
CA ALA A 495 51.16 13.85 7.60
C ALA A 495 50.73 12.56 6.88
N GLY A 496 51.65 11.62 6.66
CA GLY A 496 51.34 10.33 6.05
C GLY A 496 50.47 9.42 6.93
N VAL A 497 50.66 9.46 8.26
CA VAL A 497 49.76 8.79 9.22
C VAL A 497 48.34 9.36 9.09
N ARG A 498 48.19 10.70 9.10
CA ARG A 498 46.88 11.36 8.94
C ARG A 498 46.23 11.05 7.58
N GLN A 499 47.00 11.03 6.50
CA GLN A 499 46.48 10.72 5.17
C GLN A 499 45.97 9.27 5.10
N ARG A 500 46.68 8.33 5.73
CA ARG A 500 46.27 6.93 5.81
C ARG A 500 45.04 6.75 6.69
N ASP A 501 44.98 7.41 7.84
CA ASP A 501 43.81 7.37 8.72
C ASP A 501 42.59 7.99 8.04
N TYR A 502 42.76 9.09 7.31
CA TYR A 502 41.71 9.69 6.48
C TYR A 502 41.17 8.71 5.44
N LEU A 503 42.04 8.07 4.66
CA LEU A 503 41.62 7.09 3.64
C LEU A 503 40.94 5.87 4.29
N LYS A 504 41.47 5.39 5.41
CA LYS A 504 40.85 4.29 6.18
C LYS A 504 39.45 4.66 6.68
N HIS A 505 39.24 5.88 7.17
CA HIS A 505 37.92 6.32 7.62
C HIS A 505 36.96 6.56 6.46
N PHE A 506 37.45 7.12 5.34
CA PHE A 506 36.64 7.37 4.14
C PHE A 506 36.07 6.08 3.57
N PHE A 507 36.90 5.06 3.32
CA PHE A 507 36.46 3.76 2.77
C PHE A 507 35.62 2.91 3.74
N ASN A 508 35.58 3.25 5.03
CA ASN A 508 34.69 2.60 6.01
C ASN A 508 33.45 3.45 6.35
N SER A 509 33.26 4.59 5.68
CA SER A 509 32.09 5.47 5.86
C SER A 509 31.06 5.23 4.75
N PRO A 510 29.78 5.61 4.95
CA PRO A 510 28.76 5.53 3.90
C PRO A 510 29.08 6.37 2.64
N ALA A 511 29.99 7.35 2.76
CA ALA A 511 30.38 8.20 1.64
C ALA A 511 31.49 7.57 0.77
N GLY A 512 32.20 6.57 1.29
CA GLY A 512 33.27 5.86 0.58
C GLY A 512 33.02 4.36 0.42
N SER A 513 31.87 3.85 0.87
CA SER A 513 31.40 2.51 0.52
C SER A 513 31.04 2.48 -0.95
N ILE A 514 31.42 1.38 -1.62
CA ILE A 514 31.02 1.11 -3.00
C ILE A 514 29.85 0.12 -2.92
N ASP A 515 28.84 0.26 -3.78
CA ASP A 515 27.62 -0.57 -3.74
C ASP A 515 27.90 -2.09 -3.68
N CYS A 516 29.02 -2.56 -4.23
CA CYS A 516 29.41 -3.97 -4.15
C CYS A 516 29.83 -4.44 -2.74
N GLN A 517 30.33 -3.55 -1.88
CA GLN A 517 30.67 -3.87 -0.48
C GLN A 517 29.45 -3.94 0.42
N GLU A 518 28.41 -3.13 0.16
CA GLU A 518 27.16 -3.16 0.94
C GLU A 518 26.34 -4.42 0.67
N ASN A 519 26.52 -5.03 -0.51
CA ASN A 519 25.85 -6.26 -0.93
C ASN A 519 26.61 -7.56 -0.56
N MET A 520 27.71 -7.49 0.19
CA MET A 520 28.52 -8.65 0.63
C MET A 520 28.24 -9.12 2.07
N ILE A 521 27.27 -8.52 2.77
CA ILE A 521 26.87 -8.90 4.13
C ILE A 521 25.57 -9.69 4.12
#